data_AF-A0A420DMS4-F1
#
_entry.id   AF-A0A420DMS4-F1
#
_cell.length_a   1.000
_cell.length_b   1.000
_cell.length_c   1.000
_cell.angle_alpha   90.00
_cell.angle_beta   90.00
_cell.angle_gamma   90.00
#
_symmetry.space_group_name_H-M   'P 1'
#
loop_
_entity.id
_entity.type
_entity.pdbx_description
1 polymer ?
#
loop_
_entity_poly.entity_id
_entity_poly.type
_entity_poly.pdbx_seq_one_letter_code
_entity_poly.pdbx_strand_id
1 'polypeptide(L)'
;MSDQNTEHNIEGLLRKNAELLADIKTLKGRIATLEGERDAANTARDDATANVQRVMLDEPLENTVASMFSVPWRVMRSVVEEHFKLSLDESGKPMLSDVDGNPVSLGDRPANFTPDDLRQAMMAVPDLAATMRPPSGGGAPGSNGASATATPPQKAEKVAPRLGLR
;
A
#
# COMPACT_ATOMS: atom_id res chain seq x y z
N MET A 1 10.70 -12.09 79.41
CA MET A 1 9.76 -12.62 78.39
C MET A 1 9.59 -11.69 77.19
N SER A 2 10.12 -10.47 77.21
CA SER A 2 9.98 -9.47 76.13
C SER A 2 10.93 -9.68 74.94
N ASP A 3 12.14 -10.22 75.18
CA ASP A 3 13.16 -10.36 74.13
C ASP A 3 12.83 -11.45 73.11
N GLN A 4 12.33 -12.61 73.55
CA GLN A 4 11.92 -13.71 72.66
C GLN A 4 10.79 -13.33 71.69
N ASN A 5 9.86 -12.46 72.11
CA ASN A 5 8.77 -12.00 71.25
C ASN A 5 9.25 -10.97 70.21
N THR A 6 10.35 -10.28 70.50
CA THR A 6 10.94 -9.25 69.61
C THR A 6 11.84 -9.90 68.55
N GLU A 7 12.66 -10.88 68.93
CA GLU A 7 13.47 -11.69 68.01
C GLU A 7 12.60 -12.45 67.00
N HIS A 8 11.52 -13.09 67.46
CA HIS A 8 10.63 -13.83 66.56
C HIS A 8 9.92 -12.93 65.54
N ASN A 9 9.65 -11.68 65.92
CA ASN A 9 9.05 -10.68 65.04
C ASN A 9 10.05 -10.15 63.99
N ILE A 10 11.33 -9.99 64.37
CA ILE A 10 12.41 -9.62 63.44
C ILE A 10 12.65 -10.72 62.40
N GLU A 11 12.72 -11.97 62.82
CA GLU A 11 12.90 -13.10 61.89
C GLU A 11 11.73 -13.24 60.91
N GLY A 12 10.49 -13.03 61.38
CA GLY A 12 9.30 -13.03 60.52
C GLY A 12 9.33 -11.91 59.47
N LEU A 13 9.76 -10.71 59.85
CA LEU A 13 9.93 -9.58 58.94
C LEU A 13 11.02 -9.84 57.90
N LEU A 14 12.15 -10.42 58.28
CA LEU A 14 13.23 -10.78 57.36
C LEU A 14 12.80 -11.83 56.35
N ARG A 15 12.07 -12.87 56.79
CA ARG A 15 11.52 -13.90 55.89
C ARG A 15 10.57 -13.30 54.86
N LYS A 16 9.64 -12.44 55.31
CA LYS A 16 8.68 -11.78 54.42
C LYS A 16 9.35 -10.80 53.47
N ASN A 17 10.41 -10.13 53.91
CA ASN A 17 11.21 -9.27 53.04
C ASN A 17 11.89 -10.10 51.94
N ALA A 18 12.48 -11.24 52.27
CA ALA A 18 13.08 -12.14 51.28
C ALA A 18 12.06 -12.68 50.27
N GLU A 19 10.85 -13.03 50.72
CA GLU A 19 9.74 -13.46 49.87
C GLU A 19 9.32 -12.35 48.89
N LEU A 20 9.08 -11.13 49.39
CA LEU A 20 8.72 -9.99 48.55
C LEU A 20 9.82 -9.63 47.54
N LEU A 21 11.10 -9.76 47.91
CA LEU A 21 12.21 -9.55 46.99
C LEU A 21 12.25 -10.62 45.89
N ALA A 22 11.96 -11.87 46.22
CA ALA A 22 11.86 -12.96 45.23
C ALA A 22 10.68 -12.74 44.28
N ASP A 23 9.54 -12.29 44.79
CA ASP A 23 8.36 -11.95 43.99
C ASP A 23 8.62 -10.77 43.07
N ILE A 24 9.25 -9.70 43.58
CA ILE A 24 9.65 -8.55 42.76
C ILE A 24 10.58 -8.99 41.63
N LYS A 25 11.55 -9.87 41.91
CA LYS A 25 12.45 -10.39 40.88
C LYS A 25 11.69 -11.20 39.82
N THR A 26 10.77 -12.05 40.26
CA THR A 26 9.91 -12.86 39.37
C THR A 26 9.02 -11.97 38.51
N LEU A 27 8.38 -10.96 39.10
CA LEU A 27 7.51 -10.02 38.39
C LEU A 27 8.29 -9.18 37.39
N LYS A 28 9.48 -8.69 37.74
CA LYS A 28 10.36 -7.98 36.80
C LYS A 28 10.75 -8.86 35.61
N GLY A 29 11.05 -10.14 35.86
CA GLY A 29 11.31 -11.10 34.78
C GLY A 29 10.11 -11.26 33.86
N ARG A 30 8.90 -11.42 34.42
CA ARG A 30 7.66 -11.53 33.63
C ARG A 30 7.36 -10.27 32.83
N ILE A 31 7.58 -9.08 33.40
CA ILE A 31 7.40 -7.80 32.70
C ILE A 31 8.33 -7.74 31.49
N ALA A 32 9.62 -8.04 31.67
CA ALA A 32 10.58 -8.03 30.56
C ALA A 32 10.18 -9.02 29.45
N THR A 33 9.68 -10.20 29.80
CA THR A 33 9.15 -11.16 28.81
C THR A 33 7.94 -10.61 28.07
N LEU A 34 6.94 -10.09 28.78
CA LEU A 34 5.71 -9.56 28.18
C LEU A 34 5.97 -8.34 27.30
N GLU A 35 6.91 -7.48 27.68
CA GLU A 35 7.33 -6.35 26.84
C GLU A 35 7.97 -6.83 25.54
N GLY A 36 8.85 -7.84 25.60
CA GLY A 36 9.42 -8.47 24.41
C GLY A 36 8.37 -9.11 23.50
N GLU A 37 7.40 -9.82 24.07
CA GLU A 37 6.29 -10.42 23.33
C GLU A 37 5.39 -9.37 22.66
N ARG A 38 5.06 -8.29 23.38
CA ARG A 38 4.29 -7.16 22.84
C ARG A 38 5.01 -6.53 21.66
N ASP A 39 6.31 -6.28 21.77
CA ASP A 39 7.08 -5.61 20.73
C ASP A 39 7.21 -6.49 19.48
N ALA A 40 7.41 -7.81 19.67
CA ALA A 40 7.37 -8.79 18.58
C ALA A 40 5.98 -8.86 17.90
N ALA A 41 4.90 -8.86 18.69
CA ALA A 41 3.54 -8.88 18.18
C ALA A 41 3.21 -7.60 17.39
N ASN A 42 3.65 -6.43 17.86
CA ASN A 42 3.48 -5.17 17.15
C ASN A 42 4.23 -5.18 15.81
N THR A 43 5.47 -5.68 15.80
CA THR A 43 6.25 -5.81 14.56
C THR A 43 5.54 -6.73 13.56
N ALA A 44 5.10 -7.91 14.01
CA ALA A 44 4.37 -8.86 13.16
C ALA A 44 3.04 -8.28 12.64
N ARG A 45 2.33 -7.50 13.46
CA ARG A 45 1.11 -6.80 13.03
C ARG A 45 1.44 -5.78 11.95
N ASP A 46 2.46 -4.95 12.15
CA ASP A 46 2.83 -3.89 11.21
C ASP A 46 3.25 -4.50 9.86
N ASP A 47 4.05 -5.57 9.87
CA ASP A 47 4.42 -6.34 8.67
C ASP A 47 3.20 -6.94 7.96
N ALA A 48 2.24 -7.49 8.70
CA ALA A 48 1.01 -8.03 8.14
C ALA A 48 0.16 -6.92 7.50
N THR A 49 0.01 -5.77 8.17
CA THR A 49 -0.75 -4.64 7.63
C THR A 49 -0.10 -4.05 6.38
N ALA A 50 1.23 -3.93 6.35
CA ALA A 50 1.97 -3.48 5.17
C ALA A 50 1.80 -4.46 4.00
N ASN A 51 1.79 -5.77 4.26
CA ASN A 51 1.54 -6.77 3.23
C ASN A 51 0.11 -6.73 2.68
N VAL A 52 -0.89 -6.57 3.55
CA VAL A 52 -2.28 -6.41 3.11
C VAL A 52 -2.42 -5.19 2.22
N GLN A 53 -1.87 -4.05 2.64
CA GLN A 53 -1.88 -2.82 1.85
C GLN A 53 -1.21 -3.03 0.48
N ARG A 54 -0.04 -3.66 0.47
CA ARG A 54 0.73 -3.92 -0.75
C ARG A 54 -0.03 -4.78 -1.75
N VAL A 55 -0.63 -5.88 -1.30
CA VAL A 55 -1.28 -6.87 -2.17
C VAL A 55 -2.69 -6.44 -2.58
N MET A 56 -3.44 -5.77 -1.68
CA MET A 56 -4.84 -5.40 -1.94
C MET A 56 -4.98 -4.03 -2.62
N LEU A 57 -4.02 -3.11 -2.45
CA LEU A 57 -4.09 -1.77 -3.00
C LEU A 57 -2.94 -1.46 -3.96
N ASP A 58 -1.69 -1.48 -3.48
CA ASP A 58 -0.56 -0.92 -4.24
C ASP A 58 -0.28 -1.70 -5.53
N GLU A 59 -0.27 -3.04 -5.48
CA GLU A 59 -0.05 -3.90 -6.65
C GLU A 59 -1.18 -3.77 -7.70
N PRO A 60 -2.48 -3.91 -7.34
CA PRO A 60 -3.58 -3.67 -8.28
C PRO A 60 -3.58 -2.27 -8.87
N LEU A 61 -3.25 -1.25 -8.06
CA LEU A 61 -3.16 0.12 -8.49
C LEU A 61 -2.04 0.31 -9.52
N GLU A 62 -0.82 -0.14 -9.21
CA GLU A 62 0.31 -0.06 -10.13
C GLU A 62 -0.02 -0.77 -11.45
N ASN A 63 -0.55 -2.00 -11.39
CA ASN A 63 -0.91 -2.75 -12.59
C ASN A 63 -1.95 -2.03 -13.46
N THR A 64 -2.91 -1.37 -12.84
CA THR A 64 -3.99 -0.68 -13.55
C THR A 64 -3.49 0.65 -14.11
N VAL A 65 -2.86 1.46 -13.27
CA VAL A 65 -2.56 2.86 -13.52
C VAL A 65 -1.22 3.06 -14.24
N ALA A 66 -0.22 2.20 -14.02
CA ALA A 66 1.09 2.34 -14.70
C ALA A 66 0.97 2.31 -16.23
N SER A 67 -0.03 1.59 -16.76
CA SER A 67 -0.28 1.54 -18.20
C SER A 67 -0.89 2.84 -18.76
N MET A 68 -1.51 3.66 -17.89
CA MET A 68 -2.23 4.87 -18.28
C MET A 68 -1.32 6.08 -18.46
N PHE A 69 -0.12 6.07 -17.86
CA PHE A 69 0.81 7.20 -17.91
C PHE A 69 1.95 6.97 -18.90
N SER A 70 2.44 8.06 -19.48
CA SER A 70 3.63 8.07 -20.34
C SER A 70 4.92 7.93 -19.54
N VAL A 71 4.88 8.35 -18.27
CA VAL A 71 5.98 8.34 -17.29
C VAL A 71 5.87 7.11 -16.37
N PRO A 72 7.00 6.55 -15.86
CA PRO A 72 6.96 5.43 -14.92
C PRO A 72 6.12 5.70 -13.67
N TRP A 73 5.36 4.70 -13.22
CA TRP A 73 4.48 4.80 -12.05
C TRP A 73 5.18 5.29 -10.79
N ARG A 74 6.42 4.87 -10.54
CA ARG A 74 7.20 5.29 -9.37
C ARG A 74 7.39 6.82 -9.27
N VAL A 75 7.39 7.52 -10.40
CA VAL A 75 7.49 8.99 -10.44
C VAL A 75 6.10 9.62 -10.34
N MET A 76 5.10 9.02 -11.00
CA MET A 76 3.73 9.52 -10.98
C MET A 76 3.02 9.31 -9.64
N ARG A 77 3.44 8.33 -8.84
CA ARG A 77 2.81 7.98 -7.57
C ARG A 77 2.69 9.19 -6.63
N SER A 78 3.77 9.95 -6.45
CA SER A 78 3.75 11.13 -5.57
C SER A 78 2.78 12.20 -6.06
N VAL A 79 2.73 12.43 -7.37
CA VAL A 79 1.81 13.41 -7.98
C VAL A 79 0.36 12.96 -7.84
N VAL A 80 0.09 11.65 -7.96
CA VAL A 80 -1.25 11.10 -7.70
C VAL A 80 -1.63 11.24 -6.23
N GLU A 81 -0.70 10.95 -5.32
CA GLU A 81 -0.90 11.06 -3.86
C GLU A 81 -1.07 12.51 -3.38
N GLU A 82 -0.60 13.50 -4.14
CA GLU A 82 -0.86 14.93 -3.89
C GLU A 82 -2.31 15.35 -4.15
N HIS A 83 -3.03 14.61 -5.01
CA HIS A 83 -4.40 14.95 -5.40
C HIS A 83 -5.44 13.92 -4.91
N PHE A 84 -5.01 12.70 -4.59
CA PHE A 84 -5.89 11.62 -4.24
C PHE A 84 -5.35 10.81 -3.08
N LYS A 85 -6.26 10.40 -2.19
CA LYS A 85 -6.00 9.42 -1.15
C LYS A 85 -6.53 8.06 -1.59
N LEU A 86 -5.62 7.09 -1.66
CA LEU A 86 -5.92 5.71 -1.98
C LEU A 86 -5.93 4.90 -0.69
N SER A 87 -7.07 4.28 -0.36
CA SER A 87 -7.23 3.51 0.87
C SER A 87 -8.07 2.26 0.66
N LEU A 88 -8.02 1.33 1.62
CA LEU A 88 -8.96 0.22 1.68
C LEU A 88 -10.19 0.64 2.50
N ASP A 89 -11.39 0.29 2.03
CA ASP A 89 -12.62 0.44 2.80
C ASP A 89 -12.74 -0.61 3.91
N GLU A 90 -13.81 -0.55 4.72
CA GLU A 90 -14.07 -1.51 5.80
C GLU A 90 -14.22 -2.96 5.31
N SER A 91 -14.47 -3.16 4.01
CA SER A 91 -14.58 -4.47 3.36
C SER A 91 -13.26 -4.93 2.74
N GLY A 92 -12.18 -4.17 2.90
CA GLY A 92 -10.86 -4.47 2.31
C GLY A 92 -10.78 -4.21 0.80
N LYS A 93 -11.70 -3.43 0.24
CA LYS A 93 -11.69 -3.06 -1.18
C LYS A 93 -11.00 -1.72 -1.40
N PRO A 94 -10.24 -1.55 -2.48
CA PRO A 94 -9.60 -0.28 -2.79
C PRO A 94 -10.66 0.80 -3.10
N MET A 95 -10.47 1.98 -2.51
CA MET A 95 -11.32 3.15 -2.65
C MET A 95 -10.45 4.37 -3.00
N LEU A 96 -10.94 5.18 -3.93
CA LEU A 96 -10.34 6.45 -4.31
C LEU A 96 -11.08 7.61 -3.64
N SER A 97 -10.35 8.39 -2.85
CA SER A 97 -10.85 9.60 -2.22
C SER A 97 -10.01 10.80 -2.64
N ASP A 98 -10.58 11.99 -2.52
CA ASP A 98 -9.88 13.27 -2.58
C ASP A 98 -8.94 13.42 -1.36
N VAL A 99 -8.05 14.42 -1.38
CA VAL A 99 -7.15 14.78 -0.26
C VAL A 99 -7.93 15.07 1.02
N ASP A 100 -9.15 15.58 0.90
CA ASP A 100 -10.05 15.85 2.02
C ASP A 100 -10.78 14.59 2.54
N GLY A 101 -10.55 13.43 1.92
CA GLY A 101 -11.16 12.16 2.30
C GLY A 101 -12.57 11.93 1.74
N ASN A 102 -13.07 12.83 0.90
CA ASN A 102 -14.36 12.66 0.24
C ASN A 102 -14.24 11.68 -0.94
N PRO A 103 -15.24 10.80 -1.19
CA PRO A 103 -15.24 9.97 -2.39
C PRO A 103 -15.18 10.81 -3.66
N VAL A 104 -14.27 10.49 -4.57
CA VAL A 104 -14.16 11.20 -5.85
C VAL A 104 -15.46 11.00 -6.63
N SER A 105 -16.11 12.08 -7.06
CA SER A 105 -17.37 12.00 -7.80
C SER A 105 -17.13 12.17 -9.31
N LEU A 106 -17.64 11.24 -10.11
CA LEU A 106 -17.61 11.26 -11.57
C LEU A 106 -19.02 11.56 -12.08
N GLY A 107 -19.36 12.85 -12.15
CA GLY A 107 -20.74 13.29 -12.42
C GLY A 107 -21.65 13.01 -11.23
N ASP A 108 -22.75 12.31 -11.46
CA ASP A 108 -23.79 12.03 -10.44
C ASP A 108 -23.51 10.76 -9.60
N ARG A 109 -22.36 10.10 -9.78
CA ARG A 109 -21.99 8.88 -9.07
C ARG A 109 -20.58 8.95 -8.47
N PRO A 110 -20.31 8.25 -7.35
CA PRO A 110 -18.95 8.07 -6.87
C PRO A 110 -18.12 7.23 -7.87
N ALA A 111 -16.82 7.52 -7.91
CA ALA A 111 -15.83 6.75 -8.66
C ALA A 111 -15.64 5.38 -8.02
N ASN A 112 -15.72 4.33 -8.84
CA ASN A 112 -15.33 3.00 -8.42
C ASN A 112 -13.84 2.80 -8.72
N PHE A 113 -13.23 1.81 -8.08
CA PHE A 113 -11.86 1.42 -8.39
C PHE A 113 -11.80 0.56 -9.67
N THR A 114 -12.18 1.18 -10.80
CA THR A 114 -12.11 0.58 -12.14
C THR A 114 -11.13 1.37 -13.01
N PRO A 115 -10.51 0.76 -14.04
CA PRO A 115 -9.54 1.46 -14.89
C PRO A 115 -10.12 2.71 -15.57
N ASP A 116 -11.38 2.68 -15.99
CA ASP A 116 -12.02 3.80 -16.68
C ASP A 116 -12.35 4.94 -15.73
N ASP A 117 -12.85 4.63 -14.53
CA ASP A 117 -13.15 5.63 -13.49
C ASP A 117 -11.86 6.30 -12.98
N LEU A 118 -10.80 5.50 -12.73
CA LEU A 118 -9.48 6.01 -12.35
C LEU A 118 -8.91 6.93 -13.42
N ARG A 119 -8.99 6.53 -14.69
CA ARG A 119 -8.58 7.38 -15.82
C ARG A 119 -9.37 8.68 -15.84
N GLN A 120 -10.69 8.62 -15.71
CA GLN A 120 -11.54 9.81 -15.76
C GLN A 120 -11.24 10.77 -14.60
N ALA A 121 -11.04 10.24 -13.39
CA ALA A 121 -10.64 11.01 -12.22
C ALA A 121 -9.27 11.68 -12.43
N MET A 122 -8.29 10.94 -12.95
CA MET A 122 -6.95 11.47 -13.22
C MET A 122 -6.94 12.51 -14.35
N MET A 123 -7.80 12.36 -15.36
CA MET A 123 -7.96 13.37 -16.42
C MET A 123 -8.58 14.68 -15.94
N ALA A 124 -9.29 14.67 -14.80
CA ALA A 124 -9.84 15.89 -14.21
C ALA A 124 -8.77 16.80 -13.59
N VAL A 125 -7.58 16.24 -13.28
CA VAL A 125 -6.44 16.98 -12.74
C VAL A 125 -5.50 17.38 -13.88
N PRO A 126 -5.23 18.68 -14.11
CA PRO A 126 -4.43 19.15 -15.24
C PRO A 126 -3.03 18.51 -15.33
N ASP A 127 -2.33 18.41 -14.20
CA ASP A 127 -0.95 17.90 -14.14
C ASP A 127 -0.88 16.41 -14.46
N LEU A 128 -1.85 15.64 -13.97
CA LEU A 128 -1.97 14.22 -14.28
C LEU A 128 -2.39 14.02 -15.74
N ALA A 129 -3.40 14.75 -16.22
CA ALA A 129 -3.88 14.69 -17.59
C ALA A 129 -2.77 14.92 -18.63
N ALA A 130 -1.84 15.85 -18.36
CA ALA A 130 -0.71 16.15 -19.23
C ALA A 130 0.26 14.96 -19.42
N THR A 131 0.32 14.05 -18.45
CA THR A 131 1.22 12.88 -18.48
C THR A 131 0.53 11.60 -18.93
N MET A 132 -0.80 11.62 -19.09
CA MET A 132 -1.56 10.45 -19.52
C MET A 132 -1.27 10.08 -20.98
N ARG A 133 -1.20 8.78 -21.25
CA ARG A 133 -1.19 8.27 -22.61
C ARG A 133 -2.57 8.43 -23.24
N PRO A 134 -2.64 8.74 -24.54
CA PRO A 134 -3.91 8.68 -25.26
C PRO A 134 -4.49 7.26 -25.12
N PRO A 135 -5.82 7.11 -25.09
CA PRO A 135 -6.44 5.81 -25.02
C PRO A 135 -5.91 4.93 -26.17
N SER A 136 -5.38 3.76 -25.82
CA SER A 136 -4.90 2.77 -26.79
C SER A 136 -6.09 2.08 -27.47
N GLY A 137 -6.92 2.87 -28.16
CA GLY A 137 -7.86 2.38 -29.13
C GLY A 137 -7.09 2.06 -30.41
N GLY A 138 -6.89 0.78 -30.70
CA GLY A 138 -6.55 0.35 -32.04
C GLY A 138 -7.66 0.84 -32.96
N GLY A 139 -7.40 1.93 -33.69
CA GLY A 139 -8.29 2.45 -34.71
C GLY A 139 -8.40 1.44 -35.84
N ALA A 140 -9.28 0.46 -35.69
CA ALA A 140 -9.88 -0.22 -36.82
C ALA A 140 -11.10 0.64 -37.22
N PRO A 141 -11.01 1.51 -38.24
CA PRO A 141 -12.21 2.05 -38.84
C PRO A 141 -13.03 0.88 -39.38
N GLY A 142 -14.26 0.73 -38.89
CA GLY A 142 -15.21 -0.24 -39.40
C GLY A 142 -15.44 0.01 -40.89
N SER A 143 -14.89 -0.86 -41.72
CA SER A 143 -15.08 -0.87 -43.16
C SER A 143 -16.49 -1.39 -43.48
N ASN A 144 -17.46 -0.48 -43.56
CA ASN A 144 -18.72 -0.72 -44.25
C ASN A 144 -18.60 -0.21 -45.70
N GLY A 145 -18.38 -1.14 -46.62
CA GLY A 145 -18.79 -1.00 -48.02
C GLY A 145 -17.75 -0.51 -49.04
N ALA A 146 -17.69 -1.27 -50.13
CA ALA A 146 -17.19 -0.93 -51.47
C ALA A 146 -15.67 -1.01 -51.74
N SER A 147 -15.33 -2.01 -52.55
CA SER A 147 -14.17 -2.21 -53.42
C SER A 147 -13.13 -1.08 -53.51
N ALA A 148 -11.90 -1.40 -53.11
CA ALA A 148 -10.70 -0.93 -53.80
C ALA A 148 -9.56 -1.93 -53.58
N THR A 149 -8.98 -2.42 -54.68
CA THR A 149 -7.76 -3.23 -54.73
C THR A 149 -6.61 -2.52 -54.04
N ALA A 150 -6.04 -3.14 -53.00
CA ALA A 150 -4.82 -2.66 -52.34
C ALA A 150 -3.77 -3.78 -52.25
N THR A 151 -2.59 -3.43 -52.73
CA THR A 151 -1.32 -4.16 -52.86
C THR A 151 -0.94 -4.99 -51.63
N PRO A 152 -0.33 -6.19 -51.77
CA PRO A 152 0.17 -6.94 -50.63
C PRO A 152 1.32 -6.18 -49.92
N PRO A 153 1.41 -6.24 -48.58
CA PRO A 153 2.40 -5.50 -47.81
C PRO A 153 3.82 -6.02 -48.06
N GLN A 154 4.73 -5.12 -48.42
CA GLN A 154 6.17 -5.40 -48.46
C GLN A 154 6.64 -5.71 -47.03
N LYS A 155 7.37 -6.82 -46.89
CA LYS A 155 8.04 -7.23 -45.65
C LYS A 155 8.95 -6.10 -45.17
N ALA A 156 8.75 -5.66 -43.93
CA ALA A 156 9.66 -4.75 -43.26
C ALA A 156 11.07 -5.35 -43.22
N GLU A 157 12.01 -4.67 -43.86
CA GLU A 157 13.42 -4.97 -43.83
C GLU A 157 13.96 -4.68 -42.42
N LYS A 158 14.54 -5.70 -41.76
CA LYS A 158 15.23 -5.55 -40.48
C LYS A 158 16.49 -4.71 -40.71
N VAL A 159 16.44 -3.42 -40.38
CA VAL A 159 17.64 -2.58 -40.30
C VAL A 159 18.40 -2.97 -39.03
N ALA A 160 19.54 -3.65 -39.19
CA ALA A 160 20.47 -3.90 -38.09
C ALA A 160 21.10 -2.57 -37.63
N PRO A 161 21.30 -2.36 -36.32
CA PRO A 161 21.99 -1.17 -35.83
C PRO A 161 23.46 -1.19 -36.26
N ARG A 162 23.86 -0.20 -37.07
CA ARG A 162 25.28 0.13 -37.35
C ARG A 162 25.88 0.86 -36.14
N LEU A 163 26.11 0.14 -35.05
CA LEU A 163 27.02 0.60 -34.00
C LEU A 163 27.66 -0.62 -33.32
N GLY A 164 28.62 -1.20 -34.03
CA GLY A 164 29.58 -2.16 -33.50
C GLY A 164 30.92 -1.47 -33.32
N LEU A 165 31.19 -1.01 -32.11
CA LEU A 165 32.55 -0.75 -31.62
C LEU A 165 33.28 -2.10 -31.54
N ARG A 166 34.17 -2.35 -32.50
CA ARG A 166 35.58 -2.82 -32.40
C ARG A 166 36.04 -3.39 -33.72
#